data_AF-A0A945B5H5-F1
#
_entry.id   AF-A0A945B5H5-F1
#
_cell.length_a   1.000
_cell.length_b   1.000
_cell.length_c   1.000
_cell.angle_alpha   90.00
_cell.angle_beta   90.00
_cell.angle_gamma   90.00
#
_symmetry.space_group_name_H-M   'P 1'
#
loop_
_entity.id
_entity.type
_entity.pdbx_description
1 polymer ?
#
loop_
_entity_poly.entity_id
_entity_poly.type
_entity_poly.pdbx_seq_one_letter_code
_entity_poly.pdbx_strand_id
1 'polypeptide(L)'
;MKITKLITASAIIFLSQTSYASNNEEGEHLFKTYCDACHGMTGGMDMRKRIAPPIAAVRMHYIGHYQDKTSFINAITGWVDKQDPNKSLMRGAIRRFNIMPPIAIKKEDAIKIASYIYEGNLQQPAGMEEHVQQQHKKGGMKFSQ
;
A
#
# COMPACT_ATOMS: atom_id res chain seq x y z
N MET A 1 -44.69 -17.23 -47.93
CA MET A 1 -44.22 -16.00 -47.25
C MET A 1 -43.49 -16.44 -46.00
N LYS A 2 -42.16 -16.61 -46.03
CA LYS A 2 -41.09 -15.62 -45.82
C LYS A 2 -41.08 -14.99 -44.41
N ILE A 3 -40.13 -15.48 -43.60
CA ILE A 3 -39.20 -14.81 -42.65
C ILE A 3 -39.85 -13.97 -41.52
N THR A 4 -39.42 -14.04 -40.25
CA THR A 4 -38.04 -13.86 -39.80
C THR A 4 -37.85 -14.31 -38.35
N LYS A 5 -36.70 -14.92 -38.05
CA LYS A 5 -36.22 -15.23 -36.69
C LYS A 5 -35.93 -13.93 -35.93
N LEU A 6 -36.38 -13.80 -34.67
CA LEU A 6 -35.74 -12.88 -33.71
C LEU A 6 -35.04 -13.70 -32.64
N ILE A 7 -33.75 -13.89 -32.87
CA ILE A 7 -32.77 -14.27 -31.87
C ILE A 7 -32.42 -12.97 -31.15
N THR A 8 -32.99 -12.73 -29.98
CA THR A 8 -32.49 -11.64 -29.11
C THR A 8 -31.25 -12.16 -28.41
N ALA A 9 -30.09 -11.86 -29.02
CA ALA A 9 -28.78 -12.05 -28.44
C ALA A 9 -28.67 -11.22 -27.14
N SER A 10 -28.91 -11.83 -25.99
CA SER A 10 -28.41 -11.32 -24.70
C SER A 10 -26.99 -11.83 -24.51
N ALA A 11 -26.04 -11.24 -25.24
CA ALA A 11 -24.63 -11.33 -24.91
C ALA A 11 -24.32 -10.21 -23.91
N ILE A 12 -24.63 -10.43 -22.63
CA ILE A 12 -24.17 -9.51 -21.58
C ILE A 12 -22.72 -9.87 -21.26
N ILE A 13 -21.85 -8.96 -21.68
CA ILE A 13 -20.42 -8.89 -21.46
C ILE A 13 -20.14 -8.96 -19.94
N PHE A 14 -19.53 -10.05 -19.49
CA PHE A 14 -18.94 -10.17 -18.13
C PHE A 14 -17.48 -10.65 -18.27
N LEU A 15 -16.60 -9.80 -18.80
CA LEU A 15 -15.15 -10.06 -18.77
C LEU A 15 -14.41 -8.77 -18.40
N SER A 16 -14.32 -8.44 -17.11
CA SER A 16 -13.34 -7.43 -16.64
C SER A 16 -12.82 -7.66 -15.21
N GLN A 17 -13.20 -8.74 -14.52
CA GLN A 17 -12.84 -8.89 -13.10
C GLN A 17 -11.49 -9.58 -12.84
N THR A 18 -10.80 -10.11 -13.85
CA THR A 18 -9.59 -10.93 -13.64
C THR A 18 -8.31 -10.11 -13.44
N SER A 19 -8.25 -8.88 -13.93
CA SER A 19 -7.01 -8.08 -13.97
C SER A 19 -6.58 -7.54 -12.59
N TYR A 20 -7.53 -7.30 -11.68
CA TYR A 20 -7.24 -6.67 -10.38
C TYR A 20 -6.60 -7.63 -9.38
N ALA A 21 -7.10 -8.86 -9.29
CA ALA A 21 -6.54 -9.88 -8.40
C ALA A 21 -5.09 -10.20 -8.78
N SER A 22 -4.81 -10.34 -10.08
CA SER A 22 -3.47 -10.57 -10.61
C SER A 22 -2.50 -9.41 -10.31
N ASN A 23 -2.95 -8.15 -10.44
CA ASN A 23 -2.10 -7.00 -10.13
C ASN A 23 -1.73 -6.90 -8.64
N ASN A 24 -2.66 -7.27 -7.73
CA ASN A 24 -2.37 -7.28 -6.30
C ASN A 24 -1.41 -8.41 -5.91
N GLU A 25 -1.57 -9.61 -6.47
CA GLU A 25 -0.65 -10.73 -6.24
C GLU A 25 0.77 -10.39 -6.73
N GLU A 26 0.89 -9.77 -7.91
CA GLU A 26 2.17 -9.31 -8.42
C GLU A 26 2.77 -8.20 -7.55
N GLY A 27 1.96 -7.23 -7.13
CA GLY A 27 2.38 -6.17 -6.21
C GLY A 27 2.84 -6.70 -4.84
N GLU A 28 2.17 -7.73 -4.32
CA GLU A 28 2.56 -8.43 -3.09
C GLU A 28 3.92 -9.13 -3.27
N HIS A 29 4.10 -9.87 -4.37
CA HIS A 29 5.35 -10.54 -4.67
C HIS A 29 6.51 -9.52 -4.76
N LEU A 30 6.31 -8.44 -5.52
CA LEU A 30 7.29 -7.36 -5.64
C LEU A 30 7.59 -6.70 -4.29
N PHE A 31 6.58 -6.47 -3.44
CA PHE A 31 6.79 -5.95 -2.09
C PHE A 31 7.66 -6.89 -1.25
N LYS A 32 7.38 -8.19 -1.29
CA LYS A 32 8.20 -9.20 -0.59
C LYS A 32 9.65 -9.22 -1.08
N THR A 33 9.87 -9.04 -2.38
CA THR A 33 11.21 -9.00 -2.97
C THR A 33 11.99 -7.74 -2.57
N TYR A 34 11.37 -6.56 -2.64
CA TYR A 34 12.10 -5.29 -2.58
C TYR A 34 11.96 -4.52 -1.27
N CYS A 35 10.91 -4.76 -0.48
CA CYS A 35 10.52 -3.89 0.62
C CYS A 35 10.41 -4.61 1.97
N ASP A 36 10.01 -5.88 1.97
CA ASP A 36 9.67 -6.63 3.19
C ASP A 36 10.85 -6.81 4.15
N ALA A 37 12.07 -6.98 3.63
CA ALA A 37 13.27 -7.13 4.45
C ALA A 37 13.44 -6.02 5.51
N CYS A 38 12.98 -4.80 5.20
CA CYS A 38 13.03 -3.66 6.12
C CYS A 38 11.64 -3.31 6.67
N HIS A 39 10.60 -3.31 5.83
CA HIS A 39 9.27 -2.81 6.17
C HIS A 39 8.26 -3.89 6.63
N GLY A 40 8.66 -5.16 6.59
CA GLY A 40 7.85 -6.35 6.92
C GLY A 40 7.61 -6.56 8.41
N MET A 41 7.50 -7.81 8.87
CA MET A 41 7.14 -8.10 10.26
C MET A 41 8.32 -8.14 11.24
N THR A 42 9.57 -8.19 10.74
CA THR A 42 10.78 -8.29 11.57
C THR A 42 10.81 -7.20 12.66
N GLY A 43 11.02 -7.62 13.91
CA GLY A 43 11.03 -6.72 15.08
C GLY A 43 9.64 -6.39 15.65
N GLY A 44 8.54 -6.79 15.01
CA GLY A 44 7.18 -6.64 15.52
C GLY A 44 6.84 -5.17 15.84
N MET A 45 6.23 -4.93 17.00
CA MET A 45 5.93 -3.57 17.51
C MET A 45 7.09 -2.91 18.28
N ASP A 46 8.22 -3.60 18.50
CA ASP A 46 9.38 -3.01 19.18
C ASP A 46 10.21 -2.19 18.18
N MET A 47 9.97 -0.88 18.13
CA MET A 47 10.65 0.03 17.20
C MET A 47 12.18 0.07 17.39
N ARG A 48 12.72 -0.44 18.51
CA ARG A 48 14.18 -0.57 18.72
C ARG A 48 14.78 -1.76 17.97
N LYS A 49 13.95 -2.74 17.61
CA LYS A 49 14.34 -3.95 16.87
C LYS A 49 14.05 -3.84 15.36
N ARG A 50 13.59 -2.67 14.91
CA ARG A 50 13.25 -2.40 13.51
C ARG A 50 14.25 -1.45 12.89
N ILE A 51 14.42 -1.58 11.58
CA ILE A 51 15.28 -0.71 10.77
C ILE A 51 14.48 0.24 9.86
N ALA A 52 13.16 0.04 9.76
CA ALA A 52 12.24 0.89 9.01
C ALA A 52 10.84 0.85 9.65
N PRO A 53 9.96 1.84 9.37
CA PRO A 53 8.60 1.82 9.88
C PRO A 53 7.82 0.61 9.32
N PRO A 54 6.93 -0.03 10.11
CA PRO A 54 6.04 -1.07 9.59
C PRO A 54 5.24 -0.55 8.38
N ILE A 55 5.12 -1.35 7.33
CA ILE A 55 4.41 -0.91 6.12
C ILE A 55 2.94 -0.54 6.39
N ALA A 56 2.30 -1.22 7.34
CA ALA A 56 0.96 -0.88 7.78
C ALA A 56 0.86 0.55 8.36
N ALA A 57 1.89 1.01 9.09
CA ALA A 57 1.94 2.39 9.58
C ALA A 57 2.12 3.38 8.43
N VAL A 58 2.94 3.06 7.43
CA VAL A 58 3.10 3.89 6.22
C VAL A 58 1.77 4.04 5.50
N ARG A 59 1.05 2.93 5.23
CA ARG A 59 -0.30 2.93 4.66
C ARG A 59 -1.21 3.90 5.42
N MET A 60 -1.31 3.75 6.75
CA MET A 60 -2.18 4.58 7.58
C MET A 60 -1.91 6.08 7.42
N HIS A 61 -0.64 6.48 7.57
CA HIS A 61 -0.27 7.89 7.51
C HIS A 61 -0.54 8.52 6.14
N TYR A 62 -0.36 7.74 5.06
CA TYR A 62 -0.55 8.23 3.70
C TYR A 62 -2.02 8.18 3.25
N ILE A 63 -2.80 7.16 3.60
CA ILE A 63 -4.25 7.12 3.31
C ILE A 63 -4.99 8.24 4.03
N GLY A 64 -4.59 8.59 5.26
CA GLY A 64 -5.19 9.71 5.99
C GLY A 64 -5.01 11.08 5.31
N HIS A 65 -4.01 11.22 4.43
CA HIS A 65 -3.73 12.46 3.70
C HIS A 65 -4.17 12.40 2.22
N TYR A 66 -3.98 11.24 1.57
CA TYR A 66 -4.35 10.98 0.18
C TYR A 66 -5.53 10.02 0.14
N GLN A 67 -6.74 10.58 0.03
CA GLN A 67 -7.99 9.82 0.12
C GLN A 67 -8.28 9.01 -1.15
N ASP A 68 -7.73 9.40 -2.30
CA ASP A 68 -7.87 8.65 -3.55
C ASP A 68 -6.61 7.81 -3.85
N LYS A 69 -6.85 6.65 -4.47
CA LYS A 69 -5.82 5.67 -4.80
C LYS A 69 -4.72 6.25 -5.69
N THR A 70 -5.05 7.13 -6.63
CA THR A 70 -4.09 7.68 -7.59
C THR A 70 -3.10 8.61 -6.86
N SER A 71 -3.60 9.51 -6.01
CA SER A 71 -2.75 10.38 -5.19
C SER A 71 -1.88 9.59 -4.22
N PHE A 72 -2.43 8.54 -3.60
CA PHE A 72 -1.65 7.65 -2.74
C PHE A 72 -0.51 6.98 -3.51
N ILE A 73 -0.81 6.38 -4.67
CA ILE A 73 0.19 5.71 -5.51
C ILE A 73 1.27 6.70 -5.95
N ASN A 74 0.89 7.90 -6.37
CA ASN A 74 1.84 8.95 -6.77
C ASN A 74 2.75 9.37 -5.62
N ALA A 75 2.23 9.47 -4.39
CA ALA A 75 3.01 9.84 -3.23
C ALA A 75 4.02 8.74 -2.84
N ILE A 76 3.60 7.47 -2.82
CA ILE A 76 4.48 6.35 -2.49
C ILE A 76 5.53 6.14 -3.60
N THR A 77 5.13 6.14 -4.87
CA THR A 77 6.07 5.98 -6.00
C THR A 77 7.04 7.15 -6.09
N GLY A 78 6.59 8.37 -5.85
CA GLY A 78 7.46 9.55 -5.79
C GLY A 78 8.48 9.48 -4.65
N TRP A 79 8.10 8.91 -3.49
CA TRP A 79 9.04 8.65 -2.40
C TRP A 79 10.07 7.57 -2.75
N VAL A 80 9.66 6.50 -3.43
CA VAL A 80 10.56 5.43 -3.89
C VAL A 80 11.53 5.94 -4.96
N ASP A 81 11.09 6.82 -5.86
CA ASP A 81 11.93 7.46 -6.86
C ASP A 81 12.92 8.46 -6.25
N LYS A 82 12.44 9.29 -5.31
CA LYS A 82 13.27 10.32 -4.65
C LYS A 82 12.82 10.54 -3.20
N GLN A 83 13.65 10.08 -2.25
CA GLN A 83 13.39 10.18 -0.80
C GLN A 83 13.64 11.59 -0.25
N ASP A 84 12.87 12.59 -0.71
CA ASP A 84 12.94 13.98 -0.23
C ASP A 84 12.32 14.12 1.17
N PRO A 85 13.11 14.36 2.23
CA PRO A 85 12.61 14.42 3.61
C PRO A 85 11.53 15.47 3.83
N ASN A 86 11.52 16.54 3.02
CA ASN A 86 10.56 17.63 3.14
C ASN A 86 9.16 17.22 2.69
N LYS A 87 9.05 16.18 1.86
CA LYS A 87 7.79 15.62 1.35
C LYS A 87 7.27 14.45 2.19
N SER A 88 8.01 14.03 3.23
CA SER A 88 7.57 12.92 4.08
C SER A 88 6.44 13.33 5.02
N LEU A 89 5.36 12.56 5.03
CA LEU A 89 4.30 12.63 6.05
C LEU A 89 4.73 11.99 7.38
N MET A 90 5.90 11.36 7.43
CA MET A 90 6.38 10.58 8.58
C MET A 90 7.73 11.09 9.09
N ARG A 91 7.83 12.39 9.42
CA ARG A 91 9.04 13.00 9.99
C ARG A 91 9.59 12.25 11.23
N GLY A 92 8.70 11.65 12.02
CA GLY A 92 9.09 10.81 13.15
C GLY A 92 9.82 9.53 12.73
N ALA A 93 9.41 8.91 11.62
CA ALA A 93 10.10 7.75 11.06
C ALA A 93 11.50 8.12 10.58
N ILE A 94 11.66 9.27 9.91
CA ILE A 94 12.98 9.76 9.49
C ILE A 94 13.91 9.98 10.69
N ARG A 95 13.43 10.63 11.76
CA ARG A 95 14.25 10.81 12.98
C ARG A 95 14.64 9.49 13.64
N ARG A 96 13.81 8.45 13.50
CA ARG A 96 14.00 7.16 14.17
C ARG A 96 14.86 6.19 13.37
N PHE A 97 14.68 6.16 12.05
CA PHE A 97 15.23 5.15 11.15
C PHE A 97 16.17 5.73 10.08
N ASN A 98 16.39 7.04 10.08
CA ASN A 98 17.02 7.80 8.99
C ASN A 98 16.19 7.75 7.68
N ILE A 99 16.75 8.34 6.62
CA ILE A 99 16.15 8.32 5.28
C ILE A 99 16.25 6.90 4.72
N MET A 100 15.18 6.43 4.08
CA MET A 100 15.15 5.15 3.37
C MET A 100 16.28 5.13 2.31
N PRO A 101 17.17 4.11 2.31
CA PRO A 101 18.18 3.98 1.27
C PRO A 101 17.53 3.82 -0.11
N PRO A 102 18.14 4.38 -1.19
CA PRO A 102 17.63 4.18 -2.54
C PRO A 102 17.72 2.69 -2.93
N ILE A 103 16.70 2.22 -3.64
CA ILE A 103 16.64 0.86 -4.16
C ILE A 103 16.43 0.90 -5.68
N ALA A 104 17.08 0.00 -6.41
CA ALA A 104 16.91 -0.12 -7.84
C ALA A 104 15.62 -0.88 -8.15
N ILE A 105 14.56 -0.14 -8.47
CA ILE A 105 13.25 -0.68 -8.85
C ILE A 105 12.72 0.09 -10.06
N LYS A 106 12.06 -0.62 -10.99
CA LYS A 106 11.40 0.02 -12.12
C LYS A 106 10.17 0.78 -11.64
N LYS A 107 9.84 1.88 -12.33
CA LYS A 107 8.69 2.71 -11.97
C LYS A 107 7.38 1.91 -12.01
N GLU A 108 7.25 1.01 -12.97
CA GLU A 108 6.07 0.16 -13.15
C GLU A 108 5.89 -0.80 -11.96
N ASP A 109 6.99 -1.37 -11.47
CA ASP A 109 6.98 -2.25 -10.31
C ASP A 109 6.69 -1.47 -9.03
N ALA A 110 7.24 -0.26 -8.88
CA ALA A 110 6.91 0.63 -7.76
C ALA A 110 5.42 1.01 -7.73
N ILE A 111 4.78 1.20 -8.90
CA ILE A 111 3.33 1.46 -9.00
C ILE A 111 2.53 0.25 -8.51
N LYS A 112 2.91 -0.98 -8.92
CA LYS A 112 2.25 -2.21 -8.47
C LYS A 112 2.39 -2.41 -6.96
N ILE A 113 3.59 -2.20 -6.42
CA ILE A 113 3.84 -2.21 -4.98
C ILE A 113 2.97 -1.17 -4.26
N ALA A 114 2.92 0.07 -4.75
CA ALA A 114 2.11 1.12 -4.13
C ALA A 114 0.60 0.80 -4.17
N SER A 115 0.11 0.19 -5.26
CA SER A 115 -1.27 -0.31 -5.34
C SER A 115 -1.53 -1.40 -4.30
N TYR A 116 -0.62 -2.37 -4.16
CA TYR A 116 -0.70 -3.39 -3.12
C TYR A 116 -0.67 -2.79 -1.70
N ILE A 117 0.21 -1.81 -1.47
CA ILE A 117 0.24 -1.07 -0.19
C ILE A 117 -1.04 -0.26 -0.01
N TYR A 118 -1.82 0.12 -1.02
CA TYR A 118 -3.08 0.82 -0.80
C TYR A 118 -4.21 -0.13 -0.35
N GLU A 119 -4.46 -1.21 -1.09
CA GLU A 119 -5.67 -2.04 -0.92
C GLU A 119 -5.40 -3.53 -0.66
N GLY A 120 -4.14 -3.97 -0.78
CA GLY A 120 -3.77 -5.37 -0.58
C GLY A 120 -3.82 -5.80 0.89
N ASN A 121 -3.82 -7.11 1.11
CA ASN A 121 -3.75 -7.67 2.45
C ASN A 121 -2.32 -7.58 3.00
N LEU A 122 -2.05 -6.56 3.82
CA LEU A 122 -0.75 -6.39 4.47
C LEU A 122 -0.70 -7.20 5.76
N GLN A 123 0.43 -7.88 5.95
CA GLN A 123 0.75 -8.41 7.26
C GLN A 123 0.91 -7.26 8.28
N GLN A 124 0.29 -7.41 9.45
CA GLN A 124 0.39 -6.46 10.54
C GLN A 124 1.08 -7.10 11.74
N PRO A 125 2.00 -6.39 12.44
CA PRO A 125 2.55 -6.90 13.68
C PRO A 125 1.47 -6.97 14.76
N ALA A 126 1.48 -8.05 15.55
CA ALA A 126 0.60 -8.17 16.71
C ALA A 126 0.77 -6.97 17.66
N GLY A 127 -0.34 -6.41 18.16
CA GLY A 127 -0.33 -5.22 19.01
C GLY A 127 -0.50 -3.88 18.28
N MET A 128 -0.56 -3.88 16.94
CA MET A 128 -0.71 -2.64 16.15
C MET A 128 -2.07 -1.98 16.39
N GLU A 129 -3.15 -2.74 16.38
CA GLU A 129 -4.51 -2.23 16.58
C GLU A 129 -4.66 -1.57 17.95
N GLU A 130 -4.18 -2.23 19.02
CA GLU A 130 -4.21 -1.70 20.37
C GLU A 130 -3.37 -0.43 20.50
N HIS A 131 -2.19 -0.40 19.86
CA HIS A 131 -1.34 0.80 19.85
C HIS A 131 -2.06 1.98 19.21
N VAL A 132 -2.69 1.76 18.05
CA VAL A 132 -3.41 2.78 17.31
C VAL A 132 -4.61 3.31 18.10
N GLN A 133 -5.38 2.43 18.74
CA GLN A 133 -6.48 2.81 19.63
C GLN A 133 -6.00 3.64 20.83
N GLN A 134 -4.87 3.29 21.43
CA GLN A 134 -4.26 4.09 22.50
C GLN A 134 -3.82 5.47 22.01
N GLN A 135 -3.29 5.56 20.78
CA GLN A 135 -2.96 6.86 20.19
C GLN A 135 -4.24 7.68 19.91
N HIS A 136 -5.34 7.09 19.46
CA HIS A 136 -6.62 7.81 19.28
C HIS A 136 -7.14 8.41 20.59
N LYS A 137 -7.08 7.65 21.69
CA LYS A 137 -7.47 8.14 23.02
C LYS A 137 -6.63 9.34 23.47
N LYS A 138 -5.44 9.51 22.88
CA LYS A 138 -4.53 10.65 23.08
C LYS A 138 -4.61 11.70 21.95
N GLY A 139 -5.57 11.58 21.01
CA GLY A 139 -5.79 12.52 19.90
C GLY A 139 -5.12 12.15 18.56
N GLY A 140 -4.64 10.93 18.36
CA GLY A 140 -4.02 10.45 17.11
C GLY A 140 -5.00 9.99 16.00
N MET A 141 -4.55 9.99 14.73
CA MET A 141 -5.32 9.64 13.50
C MET A 141 -5.88 8.21 13.48
N LYS A 142 -7.14 8.03 13.01
CA LYS A 142 -7.97 6.79 12.91
C LYS A 142 -7.43 5.70 11.95
N PHE A 143 -7.65 4.41 12.30
CA PHE A 143 -7.56 3.27 11.37
C PHE A 143 -8.88 3.16 10.59
N SER A 144 -8.82 3.24 9.25
CA SER A 144 -9.91 2.78 8.39
C SER A 144 -9.56 1.38 7.91
N GLN A 145 -10.39 0.40 8.30
CA GLN A 145 -10.36 -0.96 7.77
C GLN A 145 -10.59 -0.97 6.26
#